data_AF-A0A8X6Q9R2-F1
#
_entry.id   AF-A0A8X6Q9R2-F1
#
_cell.length_a   1.000
_cell.length_b   1.000
_cell.length_c   1.000
_cell.angle_alpha   90.00
_cell.angle_beta   90.00
_cell.angle_gamma   90.00
#
_symmetry.space_group_name_H-M   'P 1'
#
loop_
_entity.id
_entity.type
_entity.pdbx_description
1 polymer ?
#
loop_
_entity_poly.entity_id
_entity_poly.type
_entity_poly.pdbx_seq_one_letter_code
_entity_poly.pdbx_strand_id
1 'polypeptide(L)'
;MEISDIRVLMKYEFHLGATTRQTVANINRVFGIQVATNATVARWFKKFRSGVLDLSNQPRDKVENDILKATEKANSSQSARELSLMYIVSKQTILTHLGKIGKVKKLDKWIPHELSNAQKKEACIYLLSHNSAEPFLNHIVTCDE
;
A
#
# COMPACT_ATOMS: atom_id res chain seq x y z
N MET A 1 -28.56 -5.07 5.49
CA MET A 1 -28.15 -5.75 4.24
C MET A 1 -26.88 -5.09 3.75
N GLU A 2 -25.87 -5.87 3.41
CA GLU A 2 -24.62 -5.32 2.92
C GLU A 2 -24.78 -4.88 1.46
N ILE A 3 -23.98 -3.87 1.04
CA ILE A 3 -23.99 -3.35 -0.33
C ILE A 3 -23.65 -4.44 -1.36
N SER A 4 -22.90 -5.48 -0.94
CA SER A 4 -22.59 -6.67 -1.74
C SER A 4 -23.85 -7.44 -2.14
N ASP A 5 -24.81 -7.61 -1.24
CA ASP A 5 -25.98 -8.47 -1.44
C ASP A 5 -26.94 -7.84 -2.45
N ILE A 6 -27.08 -6.52 -2.41
CA ILE A 6 -27.87 -5.75 -3.38
C ILE A 6 -27.31 -5.93 -4.80
N ARG A 7 -25.99 -6.01 -4.97
CA ARG A 7 -25.36 -6.20 -6.29
C ARG A 7 -25.60 -7.59 -6.85
N VAL A 8 -25.64 -8.61 -6.00
CA VAL A 8 -26.01 -9.99 -6.40
C VAL A 8 -27.44 -10.01 -6.92
N LEU A 9 -28.36 -9.34 -6.22
CA LEU A 9 -29.75 -9.21 -6.66
C LEU A 9 -29.88 -8.44 -7.98
N MET A 10 -29.14 -7.33 -8.14
CA MET A 10 -29.08 -6.60 -9.41
C MET A 10 -28.57 -7.51 -10.56
N LYS A 11 -27.56 -8.35 -10.30
CA LYS A 11 -27.04 -9.30 -11.29
C LYS A 11 -28.09 -10.36 -11.63
N TYR A 12 -28.78 -10.91 -10.65
CA TYR A 12 -29.87 -11.86 -10.85
C TYR A 12 -30.98 -11.28 -11.74
N GLU A 13 -31.49 -10.09 -11.39
CA GLU A 13 -32.53 -9.38 -12.15
C GLU A 13 -32.07 -9.02 -13.57
N PHE A 14 -30.79 -8.71 -13.76
CA PHE A 14 -30.21 -8.49 -15.08
C PHE A 14 -30.27 -9.75 -15.96
N HIS A 15 -29.96 -10.93 -15.40
CA HIS A 15 -30.04 -12.19 -16.15
C HIS A 15 -31.49 -12.61 -16.44
N LEU A 16 -32.45 -12.18 -15.61
CA LEU A 16 -33.88 -12.33 -15.90
C LEU A 16 -34.37 -11.41 -17.03
N GLY A 17 -33.53 -10.48 -17.51
CA GLY A 17 -33.91 -9.50 -18.53
C GLY A 17 -34.79 -8.38 -18.00
N ALA A 18 -34.84 -8.18 -16.68
CA ALA A 18 -35.59 -7.08 -16.08
C ALA A 18 -35.00 -5.72 -16.50
N THR A 19 -35.84 -4.69 -16.53
CA THR A 19 -35.38 -3.30 -16.74
C THR A 19 -34.86 -2.70 -15.44
N THR A 20 -34.09 -1.61 -15.54
CA THR A 20 -33.60 -0.84 -14.37
C THR A 20 -34.76 -0.45 -13.44
N ARG A 21 -35.88 0.01 -14.01
CA ARG A 21 -37.05 0.46 -13.24
C ARG A 21 -37.72 -0.69 -12.48
N GLN A 22 -37.88 -1.84 -13.14
CA GLN A 22 -38.40 -3.06 -12.51
C GLN A 22 -37.48 -3.54 -11.39
N THR A 23 -36.17 -3.57 -11.64
CA THR A 23 -35.17 -4.00 -10.65
C THR A 23 -35.20 -3.11 -9.41
N VAL A 24 -35.25 -1.78 -9.58
CA VAL A 24 -35.37 -0.84 -8.47
C VAL A 24 -36.67 -1.07 -7.68
N ALA A 25 -37.79 -1.26 -8.36
CA ALA A 25 -39.06 -1.54 -7.71
C ALA A 25 -39.05 -2.86 -6.95
N ASN A 26 -38.51 -3.93 -7.54
CA ASN A 26 -38.42 -5.26 -6.93
C ASN A 26 -37.56 -5.23 -5.67
N ILE A 27 -36.37 -4.63 -5.75
CA ILE A 27 -35.45 -4.52 -4.61
C ILE A 27 -36.07 -3.66 -3.51
N ASN A 28 -36.57 -2.46 -3.84
CA ASN A 28 -37.12 -1.56 -2.82
C ASN A 28 -38.43 -2.09 -2.20
N ARG A 29 -39.19 -2.91 -2.94
CA ARG A 29 -40.40 -3.56 -2.43
C ARG A 29 -40.08 -4.57 -1.32
N VAL A 30 -39.01 -5.35 -1.48
CA VAL A 30 -38.63 -6.40 -0.52
C VAL A 30 -37.82 -5.84 0.64
N PHE A 31 -36.96 -4.84 0.38
CA PHE A 31 -35.92 -4.43 1.32
C PHE A 31 -36.05 -3.01 1.85
N GLY A 32 -37.03 -2.25 1.37
CA GLY A 32 -37.34 -0.91 1.84
C GLY A 32 -37.08 0.19 0.81
N ILE A 33 -37.73 1.32 1.02
CA ILE A 33 -37.66 2.49 0.14
C ILE A 33 -36.20 3.02 0.12
N GLN A 34 -35.68 3.30 -1.08
CA GLN A 34 -34.33 3.85 -1.35
C GLN A 34 -33.12 2.92 -1.16
N VAL A 35 -33.30 1.61 -0.96
CA VAL A 35 -32.17 0.65 -0.92
C VAL A 35 -31.43 0.59 -2.25
N ALA A 36 -32.16 0.63 -3.37
CA ALA A 36 -31.61 0.77 -4.71
C ALA A 36 -32.17 2.03 -5.39
N THR A 37 -31.28 2.77 -6.06
CA THR A 37 -31.66 3.92 -6.90
C THR A 37 -31.50 3.57 -8.37
N ASN A 38 -32.30 4.22 -9.23
CA ASN A 38 -32.19 4.06 -10.69
C ASN A 38 -30.76 4.32 -11.19
N ALA A 39 -30.08 5.33 -10.65
CA ALA A 39 -28.70 5.64 -11.01
C ALA A 39 -27.72 4.50 -10.68
N THR A 40 -27.87 3.88 -9.51
CA THR A 40 -27.02 2.76 -9.09
C THR A 40 -27.27 1.52 -9.95
N VAL A 41 -28.53 1.14 -10.15
CA VAL A 41 -28.89 -0.04 -10.96
C VAL A 41 -28.47 0.14 -12.42
N ALA A 42 -28.71 1.32 -13.02
CA ALA A 42 -28.32 1.60 -14.39
C ALA A 42 -26.80 1.49 -14.60
N ARG A 43 -26.01 1.96 -13.63
CA ARG A 43 -24.55 1.86 -13.66
C ARG A 43 -24.09 0.40 -13.63
N TRP A 44 -24.69 -0.44 -12.79
CA TRP A 44 -24.39 -1.88 -12.73
C TRP A 44 -24.82 -2.63 -13.98
N PHE A 45 -26.00 -2.34 -14.51
CA PHE A 45 -26.47 -2.95 -15.77
C PHE A 45 -25.56 -2.58 -16.94
N LYS A 46 -25.02 -1.36 -16.98
CA LYS A 46 -24.01 -0.97 -17.96
C LYS A 46 -22.74 -1.83 -17.84
N LYS A 47 -22.28 -2.11 -16.61
CA LYS A 47 -21.13 -3.00 -16.37
C LYS A 47 -21.40 -4.45 -16.77
N PHE A 48 -22.60 -4.97 -16.47
CA PHE A 48 -22.98 -6.33 -16.84
C PHE A 48 -23.06 -6.49 -18.35
N ARG A 49 -23.61 -5.49 -19.07
CA ARG A 49 -23.60 -5.46 -20.53
C ARG A 49 -22.19 -5.41 -21.14
N SER A 50 -21.21 -4.85 -20.43
CA SER A 50 -19.80 -4.86 -20.86
C SER A 50 -19.05 -6.11 -20.43
N GLY A 51 -19.74 -7.15 -19.94
CA GLY A 51 -19.13 -8.43 -19.54
C GLY A 51 -18.43 -8.42 -18.18
N VAL A 52 -18.49 -7.33 -17.42
CA VAL A 52 -17.88 -7.24 -16.09
C VAL A 52 -18.86 -7.77 -15.06
N LEU A 53 -18.72 -9.06 -14.72
CA LEU A 53 -19.59 -9.77 -13.77
C LEU A 53 -19.05 -9.83 -12.34
N ASP A 54 -17.87 -9.27 -12.11
CA ASP A 54 -17.26 -9.12 -10.80
C ASP A 54 -18.06 -8.10 -9.96
N LEU A 55 -18.57 -8.57 -8.83
CA LEU A 55 -19.39 -7.78 -7.89
C LEU A 55 -18.54 -7.16 -6.78
N SER A 56 -17.25 -7.51 -6.72
CA SER A 56 -16.32 -6.98 -5.73
C SER A 56 -16.21 -5.46 -5.85
N ASN A 57 -15.96 -4.81 -4.73
CA ASN A 57 -15.39 -3.47 -4.79
C ASN A 57 -13.96 -3.65 -5.28
N GLN A 58 -13.75 -3.54 -6.59
CA GLN A 58 -12.38 -3.39 -7.08
C GLN A 58 -11.74 -2.21 -6.32
N PRO A 59 -10.53 -2.39 -5.78
CA PRO A 59 -9.82 -1.32 -5.13
C PRO A 59 -9.77 -0.15 -6.12
N ARG A 60 -10.37 0.98 -5.72
CA ARG A 60 -10.32 2.23 -6.50
C ARG A 60 -8.92 2.85 -6.48
N ASP A 61 -7.98 2.19 -5.82
CA ASP A 61 -6.62 2.64 -5.64
C ASP A 61 -5.85 2.32 -6.92
N LYS A 62 -5.49 3.38 -7.67
CA LYS A 62 -4.66 3.30 -8.88
C LYS A 62 -3.27 2.69 -8.64
N VAL A 63 -2.88 2.50 -7.39
CA VAL A 63 -1.57 1.98 -7.02
C VAL A 63 -1.72 0.76 -6.13
N GLU A 64 -1.25 -0.39 -6.62
CA GLU A 64 -1.12 -1.59 -5.80
C GLU A 64 -0.02 -1.41 -4.77
N ASN A 65 -0.33 -1.77 -3.51
CA ASN A 65 0.62 -1.70 -2.41
C ASN A 65 1.89 -2.52 -2.65
N ASP A 66 1.79 -3.62 -3.39
CA ASP A 66 2.92 -4.52 -3.66
C ASP A 66 3.91 -3.90 -4.66
N ILE A 67 3.43 -3.11 -5.61
CA ILE A 67 4.27 -2.35 -6.54
C ILE A 67 5.05 -1.27 -5.77
N LEU A 68 4.40 -0.54 -4.86
CA LEU A 68 5.06 0.47 -4.02
C LEU A 68 6.08 -0.14 -3.05
N LYS A 69 5.81 -1.33 -2.51
CA LYS A 69 6.79 -2.07 -1.69
C LYS A 69 8.02 -2.45 -2.50
N ALA A 70 7.85 -2.89 -3.74
CA ALA A 70 8.98 -3.26 -4.60
C ALA A 70 9.87 -2.05 -4.89
N THR A 71 9.29 -0.88 -5.19
CA THR A 71 10.09 0.35 -5.42
C THR A 71 10.76 0.87 -4.17
N GLU A 72 10.11 0.81 -3.01
CA GLU A 72 10.73 1.22 -1.75
C GLU A 72 11.89 0.30 -1.35
N LYS A 73 11.79 -1.00 -1.64
CA LYS A 73 12.89 -1.96 -1.43
C LYS A 73 14.08 -1.69 -2.36
N ALA A 74 13.83 -1.20 -3.58
CA ALA A 74 14.88 -0.86 -4.53
C ALA A 74 15.56 0.48 -4.19
N ASN A 75 14.80 1.48 -3.73
CA ASN A 75 15.31 2.78 -3.33
C ASN A 75 14.44 3.42 -2.25
N SER A 76 14.87 3.32 -0.99
CA SER A 76 14.15 3.86 0.16
C SER A 76 14.21 5.38 0.29
N SER A 77 15.10 6.05 -0.47
CA SER A 77 15.34 7.49 -0.37
C SER A 77 14.45 8.32 -1.30
N GLN A 78 13.62 7.68 -2.13
CA GLN A 78 12.71 8.40 -3.04
C GLN A 78 11.68 9.22 -2.26
N SER A 79 11.45 10.44 -2.74
CA SER A 79 10.44 11.31 -2.19
C SER A 79 9.04 10.90 -2.64
N ALA A 80 8.03 11.19 -1.79
CA ALA A 80 6.64 11.01 -2.17
C ALA A 80 6.23 11.82 -3.43
N ARG A 81 6.98 12.88 -3.76
CA ARG A 81 6.76 13.67 -4.99
C ARG A 81 7.24 12.93 -6.22
N GLU A 82 8.44 12.34 -6.19
CA GLU A 82 8.96 11.54 -7.30
C GLU A 82 8.08 10.31 -7.56
N LEU A 83 7.67 9.63 -6.48
CA LEU A 83 6.72 8.52 -6.58
C LEU A 83 5.37 8.97 -7.17
N SER A 84 4.89 10.16 -6.81
CA SER A 84 3.63 10.69 -7.37
C SER A 84 3.69 10.91 -8.89
N LEU A 85 4.85 11.34 -9.39
CA LEU A 85 5.09 11.52 -10.83
C LEU A 85 5.25 10.17 -11.54
N MET A 86 5.98 9.24 -10.92
CA MET A 86 6.21 7.89 -11.47
C MET A 86 4.91 7.11 -11.64
N TYR A 87 4.01 7.17 -10.66
CA TYR A 87 2.75 6.43 -10.66
C TYR A 87 1.55 7.24 -11.20
N ILE A 88 1.76 8.50 -11.59
CA ILE A 88 0.72 9.40 -12.08
C ILE A 88 -0.48 9.46 -11.12
N VAL A 89 -0.17 9.63 -9.83
CA VAL A 89 -1.16 9.77 -8.76
C VAL A 89 -0.83 10.97 -7.89
N SER A 90 -1.79 11.38 -7.06
CA SER A 90 -1.53 12.48 -6.12
C SER A 90 -0.48 12.07 -5.08
N LYS A 91 0.32 13.05 -4.64
CA LYS A 91 1.25 12.87 -3.50
C LYS A 91 0.53 12.35 -2.25
N GLN A 92 -0.71 12.79 -2.01
CA GLN A 92 -1.49 12.34 -0.86
C GLN A 92 -1.82 10.85 -0.95
N THR A 93 -2.15 10.35 -2.14
CA THR A 93 -2.38 8.93 -2.40
C THR A 93 -1.13 8.13 -2.04
N ILE A 94 0.05 8.55 -2.52
CA ILE A 94 1.33 7.90 -2.18
C ILE A 94 1.55 7.86 -0.67
N LEU A 95 1.37 8.98 0.04
CA LEU A 95 1.57 9.02 1.50
C LEU A 95 0.62 8.07 2.24
N THR A 96 -0.65 8.03 1.83
CA THR A 96 -1.62 7.08 2.40
C THR A 96 -1.19 5.63 2.18
N HIS A 97 -0.73 5.28 0.98
CA HIS A 97 -0.25 3.94 0.68
C HIS A 97 1.03 3.59 1.44
N LEU A 98 2.00 4.51 1.54
CA LEU A 98 3.20 4.34 2.36
C LEU A 98 2.86 4.06 3.82
N GLY A 99 1.86 4.77 4.38
CA GLY A 99 1.33 4.50 5.72
C GLY A 99 0.71 3.11 5.84
N LYS A 100 -0.10 2.67 4.86
CA LYS A 100 -0.71 1.31 4.84
C LYS A 100 0.34 0.19 4.83
N ILE A 101 1.51 0.41 4.21
CA ILE A 101 2.61 -0.56 4.19
C ILE A 101 3.59 -0.40 5.37
N GLY A 102 3.27 0.45 6.35
CA GLY A 102 4.06 0.66 7.56
C GLY A 102 5.35 1.48 7.35
N LYS A 103 5.45 2.25 6.27
CA LYS A 103 6.61 3.08 5.98
C LYS A 103 6.44 4.48 6.54
N VAL A 104 7.50 4.95 7.21
CA VAL A 104 7.57 6.29 7.81
C VAL A 104 8.85 6.96 7.36
N LYS A 105 8.80 8.29 7.18
CA LYS A 105 10.00 9.06 6.88
C LYS A 105 10.92 9.04 8.08
N LYS A 106 12.15 8.55 7.89
CA LYS A 106 13.25 8.70 8.83
C LYS A 106 14.31 9.58 8.18
N LEU A 107 14.97 10.41 8.98
CA LEU A 107 16.13 11.14 8.53
C LEU A 107 17.33 10.20 8.49
N ASP A 108 18.23 10.44 7.54
CA ASP A 108 19.48 9.72 7.48
C ASP A 108 20.31 10.03 8.72
N LYS A 109 21.07 9.03 9.17
CA LYS A 109 22.03 9.22 10.25
C LYS A 109 23.24 9.95 9.69
N TRP A 110 23.72 10.94 10.43
CA TRP A 110 24.99 11.56 10.09
C TRP A 110 26.12 10.55 10.27
N ILE A 111 26.92 10.37 9.22
CA ILE A 111 28.09 9.50 9.22
C ILE A 111 29.30 10.42 9.27
N PRO A 112 30.16 10.34 10.30
CA PRO A 112 31.26 11.28 10.46
C PRO A 112 32.21 11.30 9.26
N HIS A 113 32.61 10.13 8.78
CA HIS A 113 33.61 9.99 7.71
C HIS A 113 33.20 8.87 6.74
N GLU A 114 33.49 9.06 5.47
CA GLU A 114 33.31 8.04 4.44
C GLU A 114 34.52 7.11 4.44
N LEU A 115 34.40 5.96 5.12
CA LEU A 115 35.48 4.99 5.26
C LEU A 115 35.58 4.08 4.03
N SER A 116 36.82 3.75 3.64
CA SER A 116 37.11 2.69 2.67
C SER A 116 36.85 1.29 3.25
N ASN A 117 36.76 0.28 2.39
CA ASN A 117 36.50 -1.10 2.82
C ASN A 117 37.61 -1.68 3.72
N ALA A 118 38.88 -1.30 3.50
CA ALA A 118 40.00 -1.72 4.34
C ALA A 118 39.89 -1.12 5.75
N GLN A 119 39.62 0.19 5.83
CA GLN A 119 39.47 0.93 7.10
C GLN A 119 38.30 0.42 7.96
N LYS A 120 37.24 -0.11 7.35
CA LYS A 120 36.02 -0.55 8.06
C LYS A 120 36.20 -1.79 8.95
N LYS A 121 37.23 -2.61 8.74
CA LYS A 121 37.29 -3.96 9.33
C LYS A 121 38.59 -4.30 10.05
N GLU A 122 39.73 -3.86 9.53
CA GLU A 122 41.03 -4.38 9.99
C GLU A 122 41.29 -4.07 11.47
N ALA A 123 41.07 -2.84 11.91
CA ALA A 123 41.30 -2.44 13.30
C ALA A 123 40.39 -3.19 14.29
N CYS A 124 39.08 -3.28 14.00
CA CYS A 124 38.12 -3.93 14.89
C CYS A 124 38.38 -5.45 15.01
N ILE A 125 38.69 -6.12 13.90
CA ILE A 125 38.96 -7.56 13.90
C ILE A 125 40.22 -7.87 14.72
N TYR A 126 41.28 -7.08 14.54
CA TYR A 126 42.51 -7.23 15.31
C TYR A 126 42.25 -7.05 16.82
N LEU A 127 41.61 -5.95 17.22
CA LEU A 127 41.34 -5.64 18.63
C LEU A 127 40.43 -6.70 19.28
N LEU A 128 39.42 -7.21 18.57
CA LEU A 128 38.56 -8.30 19.05
C LEU A 128 39.34 -9.59 19.26
N SER A 129 40.23 -9.94 18.33
CA SER A 129 41.05 -11.15 18.39
C SER A 129 42.10 -11.06 19.49
N HIS A 130 42.68 -9.88 19.69
CA HIS A 130 43.64 -9.67 20.77
C HIS A 130 42.95 -9.74 22.13
N ASN A 131 41.78 -9.13 22.29
CA ASN A 131 41.04 -9.14 23.55
C ASN A 131 40.52 -10.53 23.95
N SER A 132 40.25 -11.41 22.97
CA SER A 132 39.83 -12.79 23.26
C SER A 132 41.00 -13.68 23.70
N ALA A 133 42.21 -13.39 23.22
CA ALA A 133 43.44 -14.08 23.66
C ALA A 133 43.94 -13.54 25.00
N GLU A 134 44.01 -12.21 25.14
CA GLU A 134 44.49 -11.51 26.32
C GLU A 134 43.58 -10.30 26.59
N PRO A 135 42.65 -10.39 27.58
CA PRO A 135 41.77 -9.29 27.91
C PRO A 135 42.57 -8.08 28.39
N PHE A 136 42.46 -6.96 27.66
CA PHE A 136 43.27 -5.77 27.92
C PHE A 136 42.45 -4.54 28.34
N LEU A 137 41.12 -4.67 28.42
CA LEU A 137 40.21 -3.55 28.73
C LEU A 137 40.49 -2.89 30.09
N ASN A 138 40.96 -3.67 31.08
CA ASN A 138 41.33 -3.17 32.42
C ASN A 138 42.64 -2.38 32.43
N HIS A 139 43.42 -2.42 31.35
CA HIS A 139 44.68 -1.69 31.19
C HIS A 139 44.56 -0.51 30.22
N ILE A 140 43.38 -0.31 29.61
CA ILE A 140 43.18 0.75 28.63
C ILE A 140 42.99 2.09 29.36
N VAL A 141 43.68 3.12 28.87
CA VAL A 141 43.47 4.52 29.27
C VAL A 141 43.21 5.30 27.99
N THR A 142 42.06 5.97 27.91
CA THR A 142 41.65 6.74 26.73
C THR A 142 41.59 8.23 27.06
N CYS A 143 41.96 9.08 26.10
CA CYS A 143 41.85 10.53 26.19
C CYS A 143 41.32 11.05 24.84
N ASP A 144 40.46 12.06 24.89
CA ASP A 144 40.06 12.89 23.74
C ASP A 144 40.29 14.35 24.16
N GLU A 145 40.61 15.23 23.21
CA GLU A 145 40.93 16.64 23.49
C GLU A 145 39.68 17.52 23.71
#